data_AF-A0A1A8R0T3-F1
#
_entry.id   AF-A0A1A8R0T3-F1
#
_cell.length_a   1.000
_cell.length_b   1.000
_cell.length_c   1.000
_cell.angle_alpha   90.00
_cell.angle_beta   90.00
_cell.angle_gamma   90.00
#
_symmetry.space_group_name_H-M   'P 1'
#
loop_
_entity.id
_entity.type
_entity.pdbx_description
1 polymer ?
#
loop_
_entity_poly.entity_id
_entity_poly.type
_entity_poly.pdbx_seq_one_letter_code
_entity_poly.pdbx_strand_id
1 'polypeptide(L)'
;PMPGPEQPHWNIPSISEDTAREAFVLYASSKCCYSPAPAKDCVITGMEAFNTYRYTLQTFTESRSTEWSHEPYNGQPVDAFTQPPPGAWDIPSKIPTFFAESKQQIKVPYTSSMKACHNCLGIGHKPCKDCTGAGNKVCWVCNGCGYRHGNEQCHHCSGRGRENCSHCQGRGLKSCDVCHGKQQLLVFIKLTVKWTNNTDAHVVEQSSGLHVDNLSEVSGKTLFRDSQFM
;
A
#
# COMPACT_ATOMS: atom_id res chain seq x y z
N PRO A 1 3.32 -46.48 7.55
CA PRO A 1 2.03 -45.77 7.71
C PRO A 1 1.93 -45.20 9.14
N MET A 2 2.14 -43.88 9.29
CA MET A 2 1.80 -43.23 10.55
C MET A 2 0.28 -43.37 10.75
N PRO A 3 -0.21 -43.68 11.97
CA PRO A 3 -1.64 -43.63 12.25
C PRO A 3 -2.15 -42.25 11.86
N GLY A 4 -3.23 -42.20 11.07
CA GLY A 4 -3.89 -40.94 10.76
C GLY A 4 -4.27 -40.22 12.07
N PRO A 5 -4.29 -38.88 12.09
CA PRO A 5 -4.65 -38.14 13.30
C PRO A 5 -6.00 -38.66 13.83
N GLU A 6 -6.05 -39.02 15.12
CA GLU A 6 -7.30 -39.36 15.80
C GLU A 6 -8.32 -38.26 15.49
N GLN A 7 -9.46 -38.62 14.92
CA GLN A 7 -10.51 -37.65 14.65
C GLN A 7 -11.02 -37.13 16.00
N PRO A 8 -10.80 -35.86 16.35
CA PRO A 8 -11.43 -35.31 17.55
C PRO A 8 -12.95 -35.43 17.39
N HIS A 9 -13.62 -36.01 18.39
CA HIS A 9 -15.07 -36.00 18.47
C HIS A 9 -15.54 -34.55 18.65
N TRP A 10 -15.91 -33.90 17.54
CA TRP A 10 -16.45 -32.56 17.55
C TRP A 10 -17.91 -32.58 18.04
N ASN A 11 -18.13 -32.35 19.33
CA ASN A 11 -19.47 -32.08 19.85
C ASN A 11 -19.86 -30.64 19.50
N ILE A 12 -20.65 -30.47 18.44
CA ILE A 12 -21.21 -29.17 18.05
C ILE A 12 -22.54 -29.00 18.80
N PRO A 13 -22.64 -28.10 19.79
CA PRO A 13 -23.87 -27.92 20.54
C PRO A 13 -24.94 -27.30 19.66
N SER A 14 -26.15 -27.87 19.69
CA SER A 14 -27.34 -27.23 19.14
C SER A 14 -27.78 -26.08 20.05
N ILE A 15 -28.35 -25.02 19.47
CA ILE A 15 -28.98 -23.96 20.25
C ILE A 15 -30.25 -24.50 20.95
N SER A 16 -30.62 -23.92 22.09
CA SER A 16 -31.88 -24.23 22.75
C SER A 16 -33.05 -23.57 22.02
N GLU A 17 -34.27 -24.07 22.26
CA GLU A 17 -35.50 -23.47 21.73
C GLU A 17 -35.62 -22.00 22.16
N ASP A 18 -35.30 -21.69 23.41
CA ASP A 18 -35.34 -20.31 23.94
C ASP A 18 -34.40 -19.38 23.17
N THR A 19 -33.17 -19.82 22.90
CA THR A 19 -32.20 -19.03 22.12
C THR A 19 -32.65 -18.82 20.68
N ALA A 20 -33.20 -19.86 20.04
CA ALA A 20 -33.75 -19.75 18.69
C ALA A 20 -34.93 -18.75 18.63
N ARG A 21 -35.82 -18.81 19.63
CA ARG A 21 -36.96 -17.92 19.77
C ARG A 21 -36.55 -16.48 19.99
N GLU A 22 -35.62 -16.23 20.90
CA GLU A 22 -35.07 -14.89 21.15
C GLU A 22 -34.44 -14.30 19.88
N ALA A 23 -33.65 -15.07 19.14
CA ALA A 23 -33.06 -14.64 17.88
C ALA A 23 -34.13 -14.29 16.83
N PHE A 24 -35.20 -15.08 16.72
CA PHE A 24 -36.29 -14.81 15.78
C PHE A 24 -37.09 -13.56 16.16
N VAL A 25 -37.33 -13.34 17.46
CA VAL A 25 -37.96 -12.12 17.97
C VAL A 25 -37.10 -10.89 17.66
N LEU A 26 -35.79 -10.97 17.89
CA LEU A 26 -34.85 -9.89 17.57
C LEU A 26 -34.87 -9.55 16.08
N TYR A 27 -34.84 -10.57 15.21
CA TYR A 27 -34.97 -10.39 13.77
C TYR A 27 -36.28 -9.70 13.39
N ALA A 28 -37.42 -10.18 13.88
CA ALA A 28 -38.73 -9.59 13.59
C ALA A 28 -38.82 -8.14 14.06
N SER A 29 -38.34 -7.84 15.27
CA SER A 29 -38.30 -6.48 15.81
C SER A 29 -37.37 -5.54 15.04
N SER A 30 -36.35 -6.06 14.32
CA SER A 30 -35.46 -5.25 13.49
C SER A 30 -36.12 -4.73 12.19
N LYS A 31 -37.27 -5.31 11.78
CA LYS A 31 -37.94 -4.96 10.53
C LYS A 31 -39.11 -4.02 10.80
N CYS A 32 -39.14 -2.90 10.09
CA CYS A 32 -40.07 -1.78 10.29
C CYS A 32 -41.57 -2.19 10.31
N CYS A 33 -41.93 -3.28 9.65
CA CYS A 33 -43.33 -3.67 9.47
C CYS A 33 -43.64 -5.10 9.95
N TYR A 34 -42.73 -5.76 10.68
CA TYR A 34 -42.98 -7.09 11.23
C TYR A 34 -43.50 -6.97 12.66
N SER A 35 -44.55 -7.71 12.99
CA SER A 35 -44.95 -7.91 14.39
C SER A 35 -44.08 -9.00 15.01
N PRO A 36 -43.52 -8.82 16.21
CA PRO A 36 -42.80 -9.88 16.91
C PRO A 36 -43.74 -10.89 17.59
N ALA A 37 -45.05 -10.61 17.66
CA ALA A 37 -46.00 -11.48 18.36
C ALA A 37 -46.01 -12.94 17.83
N PRO A 38 -46.00 -13.20 16.50
CA PRO A 38 -45.90 -14.56 15.99
C PRO A 38 -44.63 -15.29 16.41
N ALA A 39 -43.48 -14.60 16.54
CA ALA A 39 -42.23 -15.22 16.99
C ALA A 39 -42.24 -15.53 18.49
N LYS A 40 -42.95 -14.72 19.30
CA LYS A 40 -43.09 -14.93 20.75
C LYS A 40 -44.05 -16.06 21.10
N ASP A 41 -45.22 -16.05 20.47
CA ASP A 41 -46.36 -16.86 20.88
C ASP A 41 -46.50 -18.17 20.07
N CYS A 42 -45.67 -18.39 19.04
CA CYS A 42 -45.74 -19.62 18.26
C CYS A 42 -45.27 -20.86 19.05
N VAL A 43 -45.90 -21.99 18.74
CA VAL A 43 -45.43 -23.31 19.16
C VAL A 43 -44.44 -23.82 18.12
N ILE A 44 -43.19 -24.06 18.53
CA ILE A 44 -42.19 -24.66 17.66
C ILE A 44 -42.48 -26.16 17.57
N THR A 45 -42.90 -26.63 16.39
CA THR A 45 -43.31 -28.02 16.17
C THR A 45 -42.13 -28.95 15.84
N GLY A 46 -40.99 -28.38 15.45
CA GLY A 46 -39.77 -29.10 15.14
C GLY A 46 -38.59 -28.15 15.01
N MET A 47 -37.41 -28.62 15.41
CA MET A 47 -36.17 -27.86 15.33
C MET A 47 -35.06 -28.77 14.82
N GLU A 48 -34.49 -28.43 13.68
CA GLU A 48 -33.41 -29.17 13.05
C GLU A 48 -32.16 -28.30 13.03
N ALA A 49 -31.07 -28.83 13.60
CA ALA A 49 -29.80 -28.12 13.67
C ALA A 49 -28.95 -28.50 12.46
N PHE A 50 -28.62 -27.51 11.63
CA PHE A 50 -27.69 -27.67 10.52
C PHE A 50 -26.33 -27.12 10.93
N ASN A 51 -25.30 -27.96 10.86
CA ASN A 51 -23.93 -27.51 11.02
C ASN A 51 -23.44 -26.96 9.68
N THR A 52 -22.69 -25.86 9.67
CA THR A 52 -22.04 -25.34 8.47
C THR A 52 -20.55 -25.29 8.73
N TYR A 53 -19.76 -25.86 7.82
CA TYR A 53 -18.30 -25.84 7.91
C TYR A 53 -17.75 -24.82 6.92
N ARG A 54 -16.81 -24.01 7.40
CA ARG A 54 -16.01 -23.12 6.55
C ARG A 54 -14.57 -23.59 6.57
N TYR A 55 -14.08 -24.00 5.40
CA TYR A 55 -12.68 -24.31 5.18
C TYR A 55 -11.99 -23.08 4.61
N THR A 56 -10.97 -22.58 5.30
CA THR A 56 -10.16 -21.45 4.83
C THR A 56 -8.76 -21.94 4.50
N LEU A 57 -8.37 -21.81 3.23
CA LEU A 57 -7.01 -22.03 2.78
C LEU A 57 -6.29 -20.69 2.78
N GLN A 58 -5.23 -20.58 3.60
CA GLN A 58 -4.34 -19.44 3.58
C GLN A 58 -3.00 -19.87 2.99
N THR A 59 -2.58 -19.21 1.91
CA THR A 59 -1.27 -19.40 1.29
C THR A 59 -0.39 -18.18 1.55
N PHE A 60 0.89 -18.44 1.82
CA PHE A 60 1.89 -17.40 2.04
C PHE A 60 2.92 -17.45 0.92
N THR A 61 2.93 -16.44 0.06
CA THR A 61 3.72 -16.46 -1.18
C THR A 61 4.78 -15.37 -1.18
N GLU A 62 6.01 -15.74 -1.51
CA GLU A 62 7.08 -14.81 -1.83
C GLU A 62 7.14 -14.55 -3.33
N SER A 63 7.17 -13.29 -3.73
CA SER A 63 7.39 -12.85 -5.11
C SER A 63 8.57 -11.90 -5.18
N ARG A 64 9.39 -12.03 -6.23
CA ARG A 64 10.58 -11.22 -6.46
C ARG A 64 10.49 -10.54 -7.83
N SER A 65 10.72 -9.23 -7.87
CA SER A 65 10.78 -8.46 -9.12
C SER A 65 11.97 -7.50 -9.11
N THR A 66 12.54 -7.23 -10.29
CA THR A 66 13.70 -6.37 -10.45
C THR A 66 13.38 -5.20 -11.36
N GLU A 67 13.78 -3.99 -10.98
CA GLU A 67 13.64 -2.79 -11.79
C GLU A 67 14.90 -1.90 -11.71
N TRP A 68 15.17 -1.12 -12.75
CA TRP A 68 16.21 -0.10 -12.69
C TRP A 68 15.79 1.04 -11.78
N SER A 69 16.66 1.44 -10.87
CA SER A 69 16.46 2.55 -9.94
C SER A 69 17.69 3.45 -9.93
N HIS A 70 17.50 4.68 -9.46
CA HIS A 70 18.58 5.65 -9.33
C HIS A 70 18.42 6.52 -8.09
N GLU A 71 19.54 7.04 -7.59
CA GLU A 71 19.57 8.00 -6.49
C GLU A 71 20.72 9.01 -6.69
N PRO A 72 20.68 10.20 -6.06
CA PRO A 72 21.79 11.14 -6.09
C PRO A 72 23.09 10.49 -5.60
N TYR A 73 24.18 10.71 -6.33
CA TYR A 73 25.48 10.22 -5.91
C TYR A 73 26.08 11.12 -4.80
N ASN A 74 26.37 10.52 -3.66
CA ASN A 74 26.93 11.11 -2.44
C ASN A 74 28.19 10.36 -1.96
N GLY A 75 28.85 9.59 -2.82
CA GLY A 75 30.00 8.77 -2.44
C GLY A 75 29.66 7.33 -2.07
N GLN A 76 28.48 6.84 -2.44
CA GLN A 76 28.15 5.41 -2.33
C GLN A 76 29.15 4.56 -3.14
N PRO A 77 29.35 3.29 -2.79
CA PRO A 77 30.19 2.40 -3.58
C PRO A 77 29.64 2.20 -5.00
N VAL A 78 30.55 2.24 -5.97
CA VAL A 78 30.32 1.90 -7.38
C VAL A 78 30.97 0.54 -7.61
N ASP A 79 30.16 -0.50 -7.73
CA ASP A 79 30.58 -1.89 -7.76
C ASP A 79 30.21 -2.61 -9.07
N ALA A 80 29.63 -1.88 -10.03
CA ALA A 80 29.26 -2.43 -11.32
C ALA A 80 30.44 -3.16 -11.99
N PHE A 81 30.17 -4.36 -12.48
CA PHE A 81 31.13 -5.21 -13.21
C PHE A 81 32.31 -5.75 -12.40
N THR A 82 32.34 -5.56 -11.08
CA THR A 82 33.34 -6.23 -10.23
C THR A 82 33.14 -7.74 -10.20
N GLN A 83 31.88 -8.20 -10.28
CA GLN A 83 31.47 -9.60 -10.44
C GLN A 83 30.16 -9.67 -11.25
N PRO A 84 29.78 -10.85 -11.78
CA PRO A 84 28.46 -11.07 -12.34
C PRO A 84 27.36 -10.80 -11.29
N PRO A 85 26.30 -10.06 -11.63
CA PRO A 85 25.22 -9.82 -10.68
C PRO A 85 24.48 -11.13 -10.37
N PRO A 86 24.18 -11.41 -9.08
CA PRO A 86 23.45 -12.62 -8.69
C PRO A 86 22.02 -12.61 -9.23
N GLY A 87 21.43 -13.80 -9.37
CA GLY A 87 20.02 -13.94 -9.69
C GLY A 87 19.12 -13.39 -8.59
N ALA A 88 17.86 -13.09 -8.92
CA ALA A 88 16.91 -12.51 -7.97
C ALA A 88 16.72 -13.40 -6.72
N TRP A 89 16.80 -14.73 -6.87
CA TRP A 89 16.65 -15.71 -5.79
C TRP A 89 17.94 -16.00 -5.01
N ASP A 90 19.11 -15.70 -5.59
CA ASP A 90 20.41 -15.88 -4.94
C ASP A 90 20.71 -14.78 -3.90
N ILE A 91 19.96 -13.68 -3.95
CA ILE A 91 20.09 -12.56 -3.01
C ILE A 91 19.36 -12.91 -1.72
N PRO A 92 20.04 -12.88 -0.55
CA PRO A 92 19.38 -13.17 0.72
C PRO A 92 18.37 -12.06 1.06
N SER A 93 17.15 -12.46 1.40
CA SER A 93 16.10 -11.57 1.91
C SER A 93 15.79 -11.93 3.36
N LYS A 94 15.31 -10.97 4.16
CA LYS A 94 14.92 -11.25 5.54
C LYS A 94 13.52 -11.85 5.52
N ILE A 95 13.41 -13.13 5.84
CA ILE A 95 12.10 -13.81 5.91
C ILE A 95 11.27 -13.13 7.02
N PRO A 96 10.07 -12.59 6.70
CA PRO A 96 9.18 -11.98 7.68
C PRO A 96 8.51 -13.04 8.56
N THR A 97 7.72 -12.61 9.54
CA THR A 97 6.81 -13.49 10.26
C THR A 97 5.85 -14.16 9.28
N PHE A 98 5.66 -15.48 9.39
CA PHE A 98 4.73 -16.20 8.53
C PHE A 98 3.32 -15.62 8.61
N PHE A 99 2.66 -15.56 7.46
CA PHE A 99 1.34 -14.96 7.31
C PHE A 99 1.27 -13.47 7.72
N ALA A 100 2.39 -12.75 7.65
CA ALA A 100 2.42 -11.30 7.73
C ALA A 100 2.87 -10.72 6.38
N GLU A 101 2.06 -9.82 5.83
CA GLU A 101 2.43 -9.14 4.60
C GLU A 101 3.66 -8.27 4.83
N SER A 102 4.60 -8.30 3.90
CA SER A 102 5.78 -7.45 3.98
C SER A 102 6.37 -7.17 2.60
N LYS A 103 7.14 -6.08 2.54
CA LYS A 103 7.85 -5.64 1.33
C LYS A 103 9.26 -5.22 1.70
N GLN A 104 10.24 -5.75 0.99
CA GLN A 104 11.64 -5.39 1.13
C GLN A 104 12.19 -4.91 -0.21
N GLN A 105 13.03 -3.89 -0.14
CA GLN A 105 13.75 -3.37 -1.30
C GLN A 105 15.25 -3.55 -1.04
N ILE A 106 15.90 -4.27 -1.94
CA ILE A 106 17.31 -4.65 -1.83
C ILE A 106 18.02 -4.17 -3.08
N LYS A 107 19.18 -3.54 -2.91
CA LYS A 107 20.04 -3.18 -4.03
C LYS A 107 20.76 -4.44 -4.53
N VAL A 108 20.64 -4.76 -5.82
CA VAL A 108 21.32 -5.92 -6.40
C VAL A 108 22.84 -5.66 -6.39
N PRO A 109 23.64 -6.53 -5.77
CA PRO A 109 25.10 -6.40 -5.76
C PRO A 109 25.69 -6.33 -7.17
N TYR A 110 26.80 -5.60 -7.32
CA TYR A 110 27.55 -5.52 -8.57
C TYR A 110 26.80 -4.88 -9.75
N THR A 111 25.75 -4.10 -9.46
CA THR A 111 24.97 -3.36 -10.47
C THR A 111 25.08 -1.85 -10.32
N SER A 112 25.77 -1.36 -9.28
CA SER A 112 25.84 0.07 -8.98
C SER A 112 26.83 0.76 -9.91
N SER A 113 26.31 1.57 -10.82
CA SER A 113 27.10 2.35 -11.76
C SER A 113 26.84 3.85 -11.55
N MET A 114 27.86 4.67 -11.77
CA MET A 114 27.69 6.12 -11.78
C MET A 114 27.35 6.59 -13.19
N LYS A 115 26.31 7.41 -13.32
CA LYS A 115 25.95 8.05 -14.60
C LYS A 115 25.68 9.53 -14.39
N ALA A 116 25.89 10.34 -15.42
CA ALA A 116 25.46 11.72 -15.42
C ALA A 116 23.93 11.78 -15.22
N CYS A 117 23.45 12.77 -14.46
CA CYS A 117 22.03 12.93 -14.23
C CYS A 117 21.30 13.17 -15.54
N HIS A 118 20.43 12.24 -15.93
CA HIS A 118 19.64 12.31 -17.16
C HIS A 118 18.72 13.54 -17.19
N ASN A 119 18.27 14.00 -16.02
CA ASN A 119 17.31 15.09 -15.93
C ASN A 119 17.97 16.46 -16.20
N CYS A 120 19.16 16.73 -15.68
CA CYS A 120 19.89 17.99 -15.87
C CYS A 120 21.14 17.86 -16.75
N LEU A 121 21.31 16.71 -17.42
CA LEU A 121 22.44 16.41 -18.30
C LEU A 121 23.81 16.68 -17.66
N GLY A 122 23.94 16.39 -16.35
CA GLY A 122 25.19 16.64 -15.62
C GLY A 122 25.41 18.08 -15.15
N ILE A 123 24.51 19.03 -15.43
CA ILE A 123 24.66 20.44 -15.02
C ILE A 123 24.41 20.61 -13.52
N GLY A 124 23.49 19.80 -12.97
CA GLY A 124 23.11 19.85 -11.55
C GLY A 124 21.99 20.85 -11.24
N HIS A 125 21.72 21.81 -12.13
CA HIS A 125 20.69 22.84 -11.97
C HIS A 125 19.81 22.91 -13.23
N LYS A 126 18.62 23.50 -13.08
CA LYS A 126 17.68 23.78 -14.17
C LYS A 126 17.24 25.23 -14.14
N PRO A 127 16.91 25.85 -15.29
CA PRO A 127 16.31 27.17 -15.31
C PRO A 127 15.03 27.17 -14.48
N CYS A 128 14.88 28.20 -13.65
CA CYS A 128 13.69 28.40 -12.85
C CYS A 128 12.50 28.59 -13.80
N LYS A 129 11.52 27.68 -13.73
CA LYS A 129 10.30 27.75 -14.55
C LYS A 129 9.50 29.03 -14.29
N ASP A 130 9.51 29.50 -13.03
CA ASP A 130 8.70 30.64 -12.62
C ASP A 130 9.17 31.96 -13.24
N CYS A 131 10.49 32.15 -13.39
CA CYS A 131 11.07 33.35 -14.00
C CYS A 131 11.79 33.06 -15.32
N THR A 132 11.51 31.92 -15.94
CA THR A 132 12.09 31.47 -17.22
C THR A 132 13.61 31.59 -17.31
N GLY A 133 14.32 31.42 -16.19
CA GLY A 133 15.78 31.58 -16.12
C GLY A 133 16.28 33.00 -15.87
N ALA A 134 15.43 34.03 -15.91
CA ALA A 134 15.84 35.43 -15.78
C ALA A 134 16.25 35.84 -14.35
N GLY A 135 15.84 35.08 -13.33
CA GLY A 135 16.11 35.38 -11.93
C GLY A 135 15.24 36.50 -11.34
N ASN A 136 14.61 37.31 -12.18
CA ASN A 136 13.69 38.37 -11.77
C ASN A 136 12.37 38.29 -12.56
N LYS A 137 11.34 38.95 -12.04
CA LYS A 137 10.05 39.16 -12.69
C LYS A 137 9.79 40.65 -12.80
N VAL A 138 9.00 41.04 -13.80
CA VAL A 138 8.52 42.42 -13.91
C VAL A 138 7.72 42.75 -12.65
N CYS A 139 8.03 43.88 -12.03
CA CYS A 139 7.31 44.32 -10.84
C CYS A 139 5.86 44.62 -11.24
N TRP A 140 4.92 43.84 -10.71
CA TRP A 140 3.50 43.97 -11.02
C TRP A 140 2.92 45.32 -10.57
N VAL A 141 3.52 45.94 -9.56
CA VAL A 141 3.08 47.22 -8.99
C VAL A 141 3.35 48.39 -9.94
N CYS A 142 4.47 48.37 -10.66
CA CYS A 142 4.87 49.48 -11.55
C CYS A 142 5.00 49.03 -13.02
N ASN A 143 4.57 47.82 -13.36
CA ASN A 143 4.66 47.24 -14.71
C ASN A 143 6.01 47.45 -15.40
N GLY A 144 7.12 47.37 -14.65
CA GLY A 144 8.46 47.53 -15.21
C GLY A 144 9.03 48.94 -15.23
N CYS A 145 8.24 50.00 -15.04
CA CYS A 145 8.75 51.37 -15.20
C CYS A 145 9.60 51.87 -14.02
N GLY A 146 9.47 51.27 -12.84
CA GLY A 146 10.21 51.67 -11.63
C GLY A 146 9.57 52.83 -10.85
N TYR A 147 8.50 53.45 -11.37
CA TYR A 147 7.83 54.60 -10.76
C TYR A 147 6.33 54.35 -10.58
N ARG A 148 5.70 55.07 -9.64
CA ARG A 148 4.24 55.15 -9.49
C ARG A 148 3.72 56.48 -10.05
N HIS A 149 2.40 56.69 -9.98
CA HIS A 149 1.78 57.94 -10.39
C HIS A 149 2.41 59.12 -9.63
N GLY A 150 2.78 60.20 -10.35
CA GLY A 150 3.44 61.36 -9.75
C GLY A 150 4.97 61.28 -9.64
N ASN A 151 5.64 60.40 -10.40
CA ASN A 151 7.11 60.26 -10.43
C ASN A 151 7.74 59.75 -9.11
N GLU A 152 6.94 59.23 -8.18
CA GLU A 152 7.42 58.61 -6.96
C GLU A 152 8.07 57.25 -7.26
N GLN A 153 9.24 57.00 -6.66
CA GLN A 153 9.96 55.74 -6.84
C GLN A 153 9.11 54.58 -6.29
N CYS A 154 8.96 53.50 -7.08
CA CYS A 154 8.20 52.34 -6.63
C CYS A 154 8.92 51.65 -5.47
N HIS A 155 8.36 51.74 -4.26
CA HIS A 155 8.93 51.11 -3.06
C HIS A 155 9.01 49.58 -3.15
N HIS A 156 8.09 48.94 -3.88
CA HIS A 156 8.04 47.47 -3.99
C HIS A 156 9.25 46.88 -4.72
N CYS A 157 9.72 47.54 -5.78
CA CYS A 157 10.93 47.14 -6.51
C CYS A 157 12.14 48.04 -6.22
N SER A 158 12.00 48.99 -5.29
CA SER A 158 12.98 50.04 -4.98
C SER A 158 13.45 50.77 -6.24
N GLY A 159 12.54 51.11 -7.15
CA GLY A 159 12.85 51.81 -8.40
C GLY A 159 13.42 50.94 -9.53
N ARG A 160 13.70 49.65 -9.31
CA ARG A 160 14.32 48.78 -10.32
C ARG A 160 13.39 48.36 -11.47
N GLY A 161 12.09 48.54 -11.31
CA GLY A 161 11.08 48.02 -12.26
C GLY A 161 10.91 46.48 -12.22
N ARG A 162 11.80 45.76 -11.53
CA ARG A 162 11.79 44.30 -11.42
C ARG A 162 11.98 43.83 -9.98
N GLU A 163 11.44 42.66 -9.68
CA GLU A 163 11.58 41.98 -8.39
C GLU A 163 12.32 40.66 -8.56
N ASN A 164 13.13 40.29 -7.57
CA ASN A 164 13.78 38.98 -7.59
C ASN A 164 12.72 37.89 -7.50
N CYS A 165 12.86 36.87 -8.32
CA CYS A 165 11.97 35.72 -8.24
C CYS A 165 12.16 35.03 -6.89
N SER A 166 11.08 34.96 -6.10
CA SER A 166 11.06 34.33 -4.78
C SER A 166 11.47 32.86 -4.81
N HIS A 167 11.05 32.13 -5.85
CA HIS A 167 11.29 30.70 -5.95
C HIS A 167 12.74 30.30 -6.25
N CYS A 168 13.52 31.14 -6.93
CA CYS A 168 14.96 30.91 -7.14
C CYS A 168 15.84 31.89 -6.36
N GLN A 169 15.22 32.77 -5.56
CA GLN A 169 15.88 33.81 -4.78
C GLN A 169 16.81 34.68 -5.62
N GLY A 170 16.36 35.09 -6.81
CA GLY A 170 17.16 35.92 -7.72
C GLY A 170 18.14 35.16 -8.63
N ARG A 171 18.42 33.87 -8.38
CA ARG A 171 19.47 33.12 -9.10
C ARG A 171 19.13 32.78 -10.55
N GLY A 172 17.85 32.74 -10.91
CA GLY A 172 17.39 32.26 -12.22
C GLY A 172 17.49 30.73 -12.39
N LEU A 173 18.18 30.04 -11.49
CA LEU A 173 18.38 28.59 -11.50
C LEU A 173 17.79 27.96 -10.24
N LYS A 174 17.32 26.72 -10.37
CA LYS A 174 16.95 25.84 -9.25
C LYS A 174 17.80 24.58 -9.31
N SER A 175 18.13 24.02 -8.16
CA SER A 175 18.77 22.70 -8.09
C SER A 175 17.91 21.67 -8.81
N CYS A 176 18.54 20.72 -9.49
CA CYS A 176 17.84 19.63 -10.16
C CYS A 176 17.10 18.78 -9.13
N ASP A 177 15.81 18.52 -9.34
CA ASP A 177 14.98 17.76 -8.40
C ASP A 177 15.39 16.28 -8.27
N VAL A 178 16.12 15.75 -9.26
CA VAL A 178 16.50 14.32 -9.32
C VAL A 178 17.88 14.07 -8.69
N CYS A 179 18.87 14.94 -8.95
CA CYS A 179 20.22 14.78 -8.38
C CYS A 179 20.52 15.77 -7.25
N HIS A 180 19.60 16.67 -6.92
CA HIS A 180 19.76 17.70 -5.88
C HIS A 180 21.07 18.49 -5.97
N GLY A 181 21.51 18.81 -7.19
CA GLY A 181 22.75 19.54 -7.43
C GLY A 181 24.02 18.67 -7.53
N LYS A 182 23.93 17.35 -7.29
CA LYS A 182 25.08 16.44 -7.31
C LYS A 182 25.61 16.12 -8.71
N GLN A 183 24.88 16.50 -9.76
CA GLN A 183 25.24 16.30 -11.18
C GLN A 183 25.27 14.83 -11.64
N GLN A 184 25.52 13.89 -10.74
CA GLN A 184 25.66 12.46 -10.97
C GLN A 184 24.58 11.69 -10.20
N LEU A 185 24.20 10.56 -10.78
CA LEU A 185 23.28 9.59 -10.19
C LEU A 185 23.99 8.25 -10.06
N LEU A 186 23.75 7.59 -8.94
CA LEU A 186 24.03 6.18 -8.78
C LEU A 186 22.85 5.40 -9.37
N VAL A 187 23.10 4.59 -10.38
CA VAL A 187 22.09 3.79 -11.09
C VAL A 187 22.37 2.32 -10.80
N PHE A 188 21.34 1.58 -10.41
CA PHE A 188 21.45 0.20 -9.95
C PHE A 188 20.17 -0.59 -10.22
N ILE A 189 20.23 -1.91 -10.16
CA ILE A 189 19.04 -2.75 -10.19
C ILE A 189 18.53 -2.88 -8.75
N LYS A 190 17.24 -2.61 -8.55
CA LYS A 190 16.54 -2.74 -7.28
C LYS A 190 15.67 -4.00 -7.32
N LEU A 191 15.93 -4.92 -6.41
CA LEU A 191 15.11 -6.09 -6.15
C LEU A 191 14.01 -5.73 -5.15
N THR A 192 12.76 -5.97 -5.52
CA THR A 192 11.61 -5.90 -4.62
C THR A 192 11.18 -7.32 -4.27
N VAL A 193 11.27 -7.67 -2.99
CA VAL A 193 10.75 -8.93 -2.45
C VAL A 193 9.45 -8.62 -1.72
N LYS A 194 8.35 -9.27 -2.13
CA LYS A 194 7.02 -9.06 -1.57
C LYS A 194 6.47 -10.38 -1.07
N TRP A 195 6.05 -10.40 0.18
CA TRP A 195 5.31 -11.49 0.80
C TRP A 195 3.85 -11.12 0.92
N THR A 196 2.97 -11.96 0.39
CA THR A 196 1.52 -11.76 0.37
C THR A 196 0.79 -12.96 0.94
N ASN A 197 -0.29 -12.68 1.65
CA ASN A 197 -1.23 -13.69 2.11
C ASN A 197 -2.37 -13.78 1.10
N ASN A 198 -2.60 -14.95 0.54
CA ASN A 198 -3.81 -15.20 -0.23
C ASN A 198 -4.71 -16.11 0.57
N THR A 199 -5.95 -15.68 0.78
CA THR A 199 -6.94 -16.42 1.56
C THR A 199 -8.09 -16.78 0.64
N ASP A 200 -8.43 -18.07 0.60
CA ASP A 200 -9.60 -18.59 -0.08
C ASP A 200 -10.47 -19.33 0.95
N ALA A 201 -11.79 -19.15 0.87
CA ALA A 201 -12.71 -19.75 1.81
C ALA A 201 -13.84 -20.48 1.09
N HIS A 202 -14.07 -21.72 1.48
CA HIS A 202 -15.15 -22.55 1.00
C HIS A 202 -16.14 -22.86 2.13
N VAL A 203 -17.42 -22.61 1.90
CA VAL A 203 -18.50 -22.81 2.87
C VAL A 203 -19.39 -23.95 2.41
N VAL A 204 -19.64 -24.92 3.28
CA VAL A 204 -20.48 -26.09 2.99
C VAL A 204 -21.90 -25.86 3.49
N GLU A 205 -22.85 -25.67 2.57
CA GLU A 205 -24.26 -25.33 2.84
C GLU A 205 -25.08 -26.44 3.53
N GLN A 206 -24.64 -27.70 3.41
CA GLN A 206 -25.29 -28.91 3.95
C GLN A 206 -26.79 -29.03 3.66
N SER A 207 -27.27 -28.45 2.55
CA SER A 207 -28.69 -28.48 2.15
C SER A 207 -29.65 -27.90 3.20
N SER A 208 -29.16 -26.98 4.04
CA SER A 208 -29.96 -26.27 5.06
C SER A 208 -31.02 -25.32 4.49
N GLY A 209 -31.01 -25.07 3.17
CA GLY A 209 -31.86 -24.09 2.51
C GLY A 209 -31.43 -22.63 2.74
N LEU A 210 -30.30 -22.41 3.41
CA LEU A 210 -29.72 -21.09 3.66
C LEU A 210 -28.71 -20.74 2.57
N HIS A 211 -28.87 -19.56 1.95
CA HIS A 211 -27.93 -19.09 0.93
C HIS A 211 -26.50 -18.97 1.45
N VAL A 212 -25.54 -19.50 0.67
CA VAL A 212 -24.10 -19.51 0.98
C VAL A 212 -23.55 -18.11 1.28
N ASP A 213 -24.04 -17.08 0.58
CA ASP A 213 -23.61 -15.69 0.80
C ASP A 213 -23.87 -15.25 2.24
N ASN A 214 -25.04 -15.57 2.80
CA ASN A 214 -25.39 -15.25 4.19
C ASN A 214 -24.55 -16.07 5.19
N LEU A 215 -24.18 -17.31 4.83
CA LEU A 215 -23.31 -18.16 5.65
C LEU A 215 -21.84 -17.68 5.65
N SER A 216 -21.43 -16.93 4.63
CA SER A 216 -20.07 -16.38 4.56
C SER A 216 -19.86 -15.22 5.55
N GLU A 217 -20.92 -14.47 5.85
CA GLU A 217 -20.90 -13.28 6.72
C GLU A 217 -20.91 -13.62 8.22
N VAL A 218 -21.35 -14.83 8.59
CA VAL A 218 -21.42 -15.20 10.01
C VAL A 218 -20.04 -15.54 10.59
N SER A 219 -19.89 -15.22 11.88
CA SER A 219 -18.72 -15.62 12.67
C SER A 219 -18.89 -17.06 13.16
N GLY A 220 -17.79 -17.82 13.22
CA GLY A 220 -17.79 -19.20 13.65
C GLY A 220 -16.62 -19.49 14.60
N LYS A 221 -16.65 -20.65 15.24
CA LYS A 221 -15.55 -21.13 16.07
C LYS A 221 -14.53 -21.87 15.21
N THR A 222 -13.25 -21.56 15.38
CA THR A 222 -12.18 -22.34 14.74
C THR A 222 -12.13 -23.72 15.39
N LEU A 223 -12.49 -24.75 14.63
CA LEU A 223 -12.42 -26.15 15.08
C LEU A 223 -11.00 -26.68 14.92
N PHE A 224 -10.42 -26.49 13.74
CA PHE A 224 -9.11 -27.02 13.39
C PHE A 224 -8.28 -25.97 12.65
N ARG A 225 -6.98 -25.96 12.91
CA ARG A 225 -5.99 -25.16 12.18
C ARG A 225 -4.72 -25.99 12.05
N ASP A 226 -4.29 -26.20 10.82
CA ASP A 226 -2.99 -26.79 10.50
C ASP A 226 -2.17 -25.79 9.68
N SER A 227 -0.85 -25.85 9.85
CA SER A 227 0.09 -25.05 9.10
C SER A 227 1.24 -25.95 8.65
N GLN A 228 1.31 -26.21 7.35
CA GLN A 228 2.39 -26.97 6.75
C GLN A 228 3.43 -25.99 6.21
N PHE A 229 4.69 -26.23 6.59
CA PHE A 229 5.84 -25.53 6.05
C PHE A 229 6.47 -26.44 5.01
N MET A 230 6.56 -25.98 3.75
CA MET A 230 7.36 -26.61 2.71
C MET A 230 8.76 -26.02 2.68
#